data_AF-B9LZH8-F1
#
_entry.id   AF-B9LZH8-F1
#
_cell.length_a   1.000
_cell.length_b   1.000
_cell.length_c   1.000
_cell.angle_alpha   90.00
_cell.angle_beta   90.00
_cell.angle_gamma   90.00
#
_symmetry.space_group_name_H-M   'P 1'
#
loop_
_entity.id
_entity.type
_entity.pdbx_description
1 polymer ?
#
loop_
_entity_poly.entity_id
_entity_poly.type
_entity_poly.pdbx_seq_one_letter_code
_entity_poly.pdbx_strand_id
1 'polypeptide(L)' 'MKALYPLDLVQEQIQLLKKKLRTAGSIQEKNRLFRRLVNLLGVMEFLLAMNKH' A
#
# COMPACT_ATOMS: atom_id res chain seq x y z
N MET A 1 -12.84 -5.40 -18.71
CA MET A 1 -12.13 -5.25 -17.42
C MET A 1 -12.88 -4.20 -16.60
N LYS A 2 -13.34 -4.53 -15.37
CA LYS A 2 -13.91 -3.51 -14.47
C LYS A 2 -12.84 -2.45 -14.23
N ALA A 3 -13.19 -1.17 -14.35
CA ALA A 3 -12.29 -0.09 -13.97
C ALA A 3 -11.96 -0.26 -12.49
N LEU A 4 -10.73 -0.62 -12.18
CA LEU A 4 -10.23 -0.68 -10.81
C LEU A 4 -10.02 0.77 -10.36
N TYR A 5 -10.76 1.20 -9.33
CA TYR A 5 -10.55 2.52 -8.79
C TYR A 5 -9.13 2.59 -8.19
N PRO A 6 -8.40 3.71 -8.35
CA PRO A 6 -7.06 3.86 -7.80
C PRO A 6 -6.96 3.52 -6.31
N LEU A 7 -8.01 3.80 -5.53
CA LEU A 7 -8.10 3.45 -4.12
C LEU A 7 -8.15 1.93 -3.88
N ASP A 8 -8.89 1.19 -4.70
CA ASP A 8 -9.00 -0.28 -4.60
C ASP A 8 -7.62 -0.92 -4.81
N LEU A 9 -6.89 -0.45 -5.82
CA LEU A 9 -5.53 -0.90 -6.11
C LEU A 9 -4.57 -0.64 -4.96
N VAL A 10 -4.61 0.55 -4.36
CA VAL A 10 -3.77 0.89 -3.21
C VAL A 10 -4.11 0.03 -2.00
N GLN A 11 -5.40 -0.22 -1.76
CA GLN A 11 -5.86 -1.07 -0.65
C GLN A 11 -5.40 -2.52 -0.81
N GLU A 12 -5.49 -3.10 -2.02
CA GLU A 12 -4.98 -4.44 -2.31
C GLU A 12 -3.47 -4.53 -2.06
N GLN A 13 -2.70 -3.54 -2.50
CA GLN A 13 -1.24 -3.51 -2.30
C GLN A 13 -0.86 -3.38 -0.82
N ILE A 14 -1.60 -2.60 -0.03
CA ILE A 14 -1.40 -2.51 1.43
C ILE A 14 -1.61 -3.89 2.08
N GLN A 15 -2.66 -4.62 1.70
CA GLN A 15 -2.92 -5.96 2.25
C GLN A 15 -1.81 -6.95 1.87
N LEU A 16 -1.33 -6.90 0.63
CA LEU A 16 -0.24 -7.75 0.16
C LEU A 16 1.08 -7.47 0.91
N LEU A 17 1.42 -6.19 1.12
CA LEU A 17 2.61 -5.81 1.88
C LEU A 17 2.52 -6.19 3.35
N LYS A 18 1.35 -6.05 3.99
CA LYS A 18 1.12 -6.53 5.36
C LYS A 18 1.34 -8.03 5.49
N LYS A 19 0.87 -8.82 4.51
CA LYS A 19 1.13 -10.28 4.48
C LYS A 19 2.63 -10.57 4.36
N LYS A 20 3.33 -9.92 3.43
CA LYS A 20 4.78 -10.09 3.24
C LYS A 20 5.59 -9.68 4.47
N LEU A 21 5.19 -8.62 5.18
CA LEU A 21 5.86 -8.17 6.41
C LEU A 21 5.83 -9.23 7.51
N ARG A 22 4.73 -10.00 7.62
CA ARG A 22 4.60 -11.08 8.61
C ARG A 22 5.50 -12.26 8.31
N THR A 23 5.82 -12.50 7.04
CA THR A 23 6.62 -13.66 6.59
C THR A 23 8.08 -13.30 6.28
N ALA A 24 8.45 -12.02 6.34
CA ALA A 24 9.81 -11.58 6.02
C ALA A 24 10.83 -12.08 7.06
N GLY A 25 11.87 -12.77 6.58
CA GLY A 25 12.87 -13.41 7.42
C GLY A 25 13.97 -12.47 7.92
N SER A 26 14.21 -11.36 7.22
CA SER A 26 15.28 -10.41 7.54
C SER A 26 14.76 -9.02 7.94
N ILE A 27 15.50 -8.34 8.82
CA ILE A 27 15.22 -6.95 9.22
C ILE A 27 15.32 -6.01 8.00
N GLN A 28 16.28 -6.25 7.10
CA GLN A 28 16.44 -5.46 5.87
C GLN A 28 15.20 -5.56 4.96
N GLU A 29 14.67 -6.78 4.77
CA GLU A 29 13.45 -6.98 4.01
C GLU A 29 12.25 -6.32 4.69
N LYS A 30 12.11 -6.48 6.01
CA LYS A 30 11.07 -5.79 6.80
C LYS A 30 11.13 -4.27 6.61
N ASN A 31 12.31 -3.68 6.68
CA ASN A 31 12.50 -2.23 6.48
C ASN A 31 12.11 -1.79 5.06
N ARG A 32 12.48 -2.56 4.05
CA ARG A 32 12.09 -2.29 2.65
C ARG A 32 10.59 -2.37 2.45
N LEU A 33 9.94 -3.40 3.00
CA LEU A 33 8.49 -3.57 2.93
C LEU A 33 7.75 -2.48 3.71
N PHE A 34 8.27 -2.10 4.89
CA PHE A 34 7.71 -1.02 5.70
C PHE A 34 7.77 0.32 4.96
N ARG A 35 8.90 0.67 4.34
CA ARG A 35 9.03 1.90 3.54
C ARG A 35 8.02 1.94 2.38
N ARG A 36 7.80 0.80 1.72
CA ARG A 36 6.77 0.69 0.67
C ARG A 36 5.36 0.90 1.20
N LEU A 37 5.08 0.38 2.40
CA LEU A 37 3.79 0.55 3.07
C LEU A 37 3.51 2.04 3.37
N VAL A 38 4.49 2.75 3.91
CA VAL A 38 4.40 4.20 4.19
C VAL A 38 4.13 5.00 2.91
N ASN A 39 4.86 4.70 1.84
CA ASN A 39 4.64 5.37 0.55
C ASN A 39 3.21 5.16 0.02
N LEU A 40 2.67 3.93 0.14
CA LEU A 40 1.30 3.63 -0.29
C LEU A 40 0.25 4.34 0.56
N LEU A 41 0.49 4.55 1.85
CA LEU A 41 -0.40 5.35 2.70
C LEU A 41 -0.45 6.81 2.23
N GLY A 42 0.69 7.40 1.88
CA GLY A 42 0.71 8.75 1.30
C GLY A 42 -0.05 8.86 -0.03
N VAL A 43 0.06 7.85 -0.89
CA VAL A 43 -0.73 7.78 -2.13
C VAL A 43 -2.23 7.63 -1.82
N MET A 44 -2.60 6.82 -0.84
CA MET A 44 -4.00 6.68 -0.41
C MET A 44 -4.57 8.02 0.09
N GLU A 45 -3.83 8.74 0.94
CA GLU A 45 -4.24 10.05 1.45
C GLU A 45 -4.40 11.07 0.33
N PHE A 46 -3.47 11.10 -0.63
CA PHE A 46 -3.57 11.96 -1.81
C PHE A 46 -4.81 11.65 -2.64
N LEU A 47 -5.06 10.38 -2.94
CA LEU A 47 -6.23 9.96 -3.72
C LEU A 47 -7.55 10.28 -2.98
N LEU A 48 -7.60 10.08 -1.67
CA LEU A 48 -8.75 10.46 -0.86
C LEU A 48 -8.99 11.97 -0.85
N ALA A 49 -7.93 12.77 -0.84
CA ALA A 49 -8.04 14.22 -0.93
C ALA A 49 -8.57 14.65 -2.30
N MET A 50 -8.10 14.01 -3.38
CA MET A 50 -8.60 14.27 -4.73
C MET A 50 -10.07 13.87 -4.93
N ASN A 51 -10.52 12.78 -4.32
CA ASN A 51 -11.90 12.28 -4.46
C ASN A 51 -12.93 13.05 -3.60
N LYS A 52 -12.47 13.95 -2.74
CA LYS A 52 -13.32 14.85 -1.92
C LYS A 52 -13.63 16.18 -2.61
N HIS A 53 -13.04 16.43 -3.78
CA HIS A 53 -13.29 17.56 -4.67
C HIS A 53 -14.02 17.11 -5.92
#